data_AF-A0A1N7SHE3-F1
#
_entry.id   AF-A0A1N7SHE3-F1
#
_cell.length_a   1.000
_cell.length_b   1.000
_cell.length_c   1.000
_cell.angle_alpha   90.00
_cell.angle_beta   90.00
_cell.angle_gamma   90.00
#
_symmetry.space_group_name_H-M   'P 1'
#
loop_
_entity.id
_entity.type
_entity.pdbx_description
1 polymer ?
#
loop_
_entity_poly.entity_id
_entity_poly.type
_entity_poly.pdbx_seq_one_letter_code
_entity_poly.pdbx_strand_id
1 'polypeptide(L)'
;MSGVVGTMGEIEEASGRIGAVISVIDGIAFQTNILALNAAVEAARAGEQGRGFAVVAHEVRSLAQRSALAAREVKQLVKSTVARVAAGSFQVRQAGETMSEIVTNAVDVQAVVAGIARATTEQTRGIQEVNLAVMQLDGMVQQNAALVEQSAAASTTLQMQECAGIDYRKVQG
;
A
#
# COMPACT_ATOMS: atom_id res chain seq x y z
N MET A 1 5.71 7.51 -6.25
CA MET A 1 5.72 8.34 -5.02
C MET A 1 6.96 9.21 -4.83
N SER A 2 8.10 8.91 -5.48
CA SER A 2 9.29 9.79 -5.46
C SER A 2 8.99 11.24 -5.88
N GLY A 3 8.05 11.44 -6.81
CA GLY A 3 7.66 12.78 -7.26
C GLY A 3 7.02 13.63 -6.15
N VAL A 4 6.10 13.06 -5.36
CA VAL A 4 5.38 13.82 -4.31
C VAL A 4 6.31 14.17 -3.16
N VAL A 5 7.18 13.24 -2.74
CA VAL A 5 8.19 13.51 -1.71
C VAL A 5 9.20 14.57 -2.19
N GLY A 6 9.60 14.50 -3.47
CA GLY A 6 10.44 15.51 -4.10
C GLY A 6 9.80 16.89 -4.09
N THR A 7 8.55 17.00 -4.54
CA THR A 7 7.80 18.27 -4.53
C THR A 7 7.63 18.83 -3.12
N MET A 8 7.42 17.99 -2.10
CA MET A 8 7.36 18.46 -0.71
C MET A 8 8.70 19.03 -0.24
N GLY A 9 9.82 18.43 -0.65
CA GLY A 9 11.16 18.97 -0.38
C GLY A 9 11.40 20.32 -1.08
N GLU A 10 10.97 20.47 -2.33
CA GLU A 10 11.05 21.74 -3.07
C GLU A 10 10.23 22.85 -2.38
N ILE A 11 9.03 22.52 -1.87
CA ILE A 11 8.17 23.46 -1.13
C ILE A 11 8.84 23.88 0.19
N GLU A 12 9.47 22.95 0.90
CA GLU A 12 10.21 23.24 2.14
C GLU A 12 11.37 24.21 1.86
N GLU A 13 12.17 23.94 0.83
CA GLU A 13 13.28 24.79 0.42
C GLU A 13 12.82 26.18 -0.02
N ALA A 14 11.76 26.26 -0.84
CA ALA A 14 11.16 27.51 -1.27
C ALA A 14 10.63 28.32 -0.07
N SER A 15 9.99 27.65 0.89
CA SER A 15 9.51 28.30 2.12
C SER A 15 10.65 28.83 2.98
N GLY A 16 11.77 28.12 3.06
CA GLY A 16 12.99 28.58 3.73
C GLY A 16 13.56 29.84 3.07
N ARG A 17 13.61 29.87 1.73
CA ARG A 17 14.01 31.06 0.96
C ARG A 17 13.11 32.26 1.23
N ILE A 18 11.78 32.06 1.27
CA ILE A 18 10.83 33.11 1.64
C ILE A 18 11.14 33.64 3.05
N GLY A 19 11.39 32.76 4.03
CA GLY A 19 11.73 33.16 5.41
C GLY A 19 12.99 34.02 5.50
N ALA A 20 14.00 33.75 4.67
CA ALA A 20 15.20 34.57 4.56
C ALA A 20 14.90 35.97 4.00
N VAL A 21 14.11 36.05 2.92
CA VAL A 21 13.68 37.32 2.30
C VAL A 21 12.88 38.17 3.30
N ILE A 22 11.96 37.56 4.04
CA ILE A 22 11.16 38.26 5.07
C ILE A 22 12.05 38.80 6.20
N SER A 23 13.13 38.09 6.55
CA SER A 23 14.09 38.58 7.55
C SER A 23 14.89 39.80 7.05
N VAL A 24 15.19 39.87 5.75
CA VAL A 24 15.78 41.07 5.13
C VAL A 24 14.80 42.24 5.17
N ILE A 25 13.51 42.00 4.87
CA ILE A 25 12.46 43.03 4.91
C ILE A 25 12.28 43.61 6.33
N ASP A 26 12.26 42.77 7.36
CA ASP A 26 12.21 43.21 8.77
C ASP A 26 13.45 44.07 9.12
N GLY A 27 14.63 43.68 8.61
CA GLY A 27 15.86 44.47 8.72
C GLY A 27 15.78 45.85 8.05
N ILE A 28 15.23 45.92 6.84
CA ILE A 28 15.00 47.18 6.12
C ILE A 28 14.03 48.06 6.91
N ALA A 29 12.91 47.50 7.38
CA ALA A 29 11.93 48.23 8.18
C ALA A 29 12.55 48.79 9.47
N PHE A 30 13.42 48.02 10.14
CA PHE A 30 14.16 48.50 11.31
C PHE A 30 15.10 49.66 10.96
N GLN A 31 15.88 49.55 9.89
CA GLN A 31 16.77 50.62 9.43
C GLN A 31 15.99 51.89 9.06
N THR A 32 14.86 51.76 8.35
CA THR A 32 13.97 52.88 8.02
C THR A 32 13.42 53.55 9.28
N ASN A 33 13.06 52.77 10.30
CA ASN A 33 12.60 53.30 11.58
C ASN A 33 13.70 54.11 12.30
N ILE A 34 14.96 53.66 12.26
CA ILE A 34 16.09 54.41 12.82
C ILE A 34 16.37 55.70 12.02
N LEU A 35 16.33 55.64 10.69
CA LEU A 35 16.49 56.82 9.83
C LEU A 35 15.39 57.86 10.10
N ALA A 36 14.15 57.43 10.24
CA ALA A 36 13.02 58.30 10.55
C ALA A 36 13.14 58.96 11.93
N LEU A 37 13.66 58.23 12.93
CA LEU A 37 13.96 58.79 14.24
C LEU A 37 15.03 59.88 14.16
N ASN A 38 16.12 59.63 13.43
CA ASN A 38 17.19 60.62 13.23
C ASN A 38 16.67 61.87 12.51
N ALA A 39 15.82 61.70 11.49
CA ALA A 39 15.18 62.80 10.78
C ALA A 39 14.26 63.63 11.70
N ALA A 40 13.53 62.98 12.61
CA ALA A 40 12.69 63.67 13.59
C ALA A 40 13.53 64.51 14.58
N VAL A 41 14.70 64.00 14.99
CA VAL A 41 15.65 64.74 15.86
C VAL A 41 16.22 65.96 15.13
N GLU A 42 16.64 65.81 13.88
CA GLU A 42 17.19 66.93 13.11
C GLU A 42 16.11 67.98 12.78
N ALA A 43 14.87 67.54 12.52
CA ALA A 43 13.73 68.43 12.35
C ALA A 43 13.43 69.24 13.63
N ALA A 44 13.53 68.62 14.81
CA ALA A 44 13.39 69.33 16.08
C ALA A 44 14.53 70.35 16.29
N ARG A 45 15.75 70.01 15.85
CA ARG A 45 16.93 70.90 15.93
C ARG A 45 16.80 72.14 15.02
N ALA A 46 16.14 72.00 13.88
CA ALA A 46 15.88 73.10 12.94
C ALA A 46 14.73 74.05 13.38
N GLY A 47 14.05 73.76 14.50
CA GLY A 47 12.97 74.59 15.04
C GLY A 47 11.80 74.77 14.07
N GLU A 48 11.33 76.01 13.88
CA GLU A 48 10.17 76.31 13.01
C GLU A 48 10.38 75.90 11.55
N GLN A 49 11.62 75.93 11.04
CA GLN A 49 11.94 75.53 9.67
C GLN A 49 11.86 74.01 9.45
N GLY A 50 11.90 73.23 10.53
CA GLY A 50 11.84 71.77 10.51
C GLY A 50 10.43 71.18 10.61
N ARG A 51 9.38 71.99 10.80
CA ARG A 51 8.02 71.48 11.08
C ARG A 51 7.48 70.54 9.99
N GLY A 52 7.72 70.86 8.71
CA GLY A 52 7.33 69.99 7.59
C GLY A 52 8.08 68.65 7.58
N PHE A 53 9.40 68.69 7.85
CA PHE A 53 10.23 67.49 7.95
C PHE A 53 9.85 66.60 9.14
N ALA A 54 9.43 67.19 10.26
CA ALA A 54 8.99 66.43 11.44
C ALA A 54 7.76 65.56 11.15
N VAL A 55 6.80 66.07 10.37
CA VAL A 55 5.59 65.32 9.98
C VAL A 55 5.96 64.15 9.06
N VAL A 56 6.82 64.39 8.06
CA VAL A 56 7.29 63.33 7.16
C VAL A 56 8.05 62.26 7.93
N ALA A 57 8.93 62.65 8.85
CA ALA A 57 9.67 61.72 9.69
C ALA A 57 8.75 60.85 10.56
N HIS A 58 7.68 61.42 11.12
CA HIS A 58 6.67 60.65 11.85
C HIS A 58 5.95 59.64 10.95
N GLU A 59 5.52 60.05 9.76
CA GLU A 59 4.78 59.17 8.84
C GLU A 59 5.66 58.00 8.36
N VAL A 60 6.93 58.29 8.01
CA VAL A 60 7.91 57.26 7.63
C VAL A 60 8.15 56.29 8.79
N ARG A 61 8.23 56.78 10.03
CA ARG A 61 8.39 55.93 11.22
C ARG A 61 7.18 55.01 11.42
N SER A 62 5.97 55.55 11.31
CA SER A 62 4.72 54.78 11.40
C SER A 62 4.66 53.68 10.33
N LEU A 63 5.02 54.01 9.08
CA LEU A 63 5.06 53.05 7.99
C LEU A 63 6.10 51.94 8.22
N ALA A 64 7.28 52.30 8.72
CA ALA A 64 8.34 51.34 9.05
C ALA A 64 7.89 50.37 10.15
N GLN A 65 7.23 50.86 11.21
CA GLN A 65 6.67 50.02 12.27
C GLN A 65 5.59 49.06 11.76
N ARG A 66 4.68 49.55 10.90
CA ARG A 66 3.66 48.71 10.25
C ARG A 66 4.28 47.64 9.36
N SER A 67 5.32 47.98 8.59
CA SER A 67 6.05 47.04 7.73
C SER A 67 6.73 45.94 8.56
N ALA A 68 7.39 46.29 9.67
CA ALA A 68 8.01 45.32 10.58
C ALA A 68 6.97 44.36 11.20
N LEU A 69 5.79 44.87 11.57
CA LEU A 69 4.73 44.04 12.13
C LEU A 69 4.19 43.04 11.08
N ALA A 70 3.93 43.50 9.85
CA ALA A 70 3.53 42.64 8.75
C ALA A 70 4.60 41.58 8.40
N ALA A 71 5.89 41.97 8.38
CA ALA A 71 6.98 41.03 8.15
C ALA A 71 7.02 39.91 9.22
N ARG A 72 6.76 40.24 10.48
CA ARG A 72 6.69 39.25 11.57
C ARG A 72 5.51 38.29 11.42
N GLU A 73 4.34 38.79 11.05
CA GLU A 73 3.16 37.94 10.79
C GLU A 73 3.42 36.97 9.63
N VAL A 74 3.99 37.45 8.53
CA VAL A 74 4.36 36.58 7.39
C VAL A 74 5.41 35.56 7.81
N LYS A 75 6.40 35.95 8.63
CA LYS A 75 7.41 35.02 9.15
C LYS A 75 6.79 33.90 9.99
N GLN A 76 5.78 34.21 10.81
CA GLN A 76 5.04 33.20 11.57
C GLN A 76 4.25 32.25 10.65
N LEU A 77 3.56 32.79 9.64
CA LEU A 77 2.84 31.98 8.65
C LEU A 77 3.78 31.03 7.90
N VAL A 78 4.93 31.53 7.43
CA VAL A 78 5.94 30.71 6.74
C VAL A 78 6.46 29.60 7.66
N LYS A 79 6.75 29.90 8.93
CA LYS A 79 7.19 28.90 9.91
C LYS A 79 6.13 27.81 10.12
N SER A 80 4.85 28.20 10.21
CA SER A 80 3.73 27.26 10.31
C SER A 80 3.62 26.38 9.06
N THR A 81 3.75 26.97 7.86
CA THR A 81 3.73 26.25 6.59
C THR A 81 4.85 25.21 6.51
N VAL A 82 6.09 25.56 6.87
CA VAL A 82 7.22 24.62 6.91
C VAL A 82 6.91 23.43 7.82
N ALA A 83 6.40 23.68 9.03
CA ALA A 83 6.04 22.61 9.96
C ALA A 83 4.94 21.68 9.40
N ARG A 84 3.93 22.25 8.73
CA ARG A 84 2.85 21.47 8.09
C ARG A 84 3.34 20.65 6.91
N VAL A 85 4.25 21.19 6.10
CA VAL A 85 4.87 20.48 4.97
C VAL A 85 5.73 19.32 5.47
N ALA A 86 6.52 19.53 6.52
CA ALA A 86 7.31 18.45 7.14
C ALA A 86 6.42 17.31 7.67
N ALA A 87 5.33 17.65 8.35
CA ALA A 87 4.34 16.66 8.81
C ALA A 87 3.68 15.92 7.63
N GLY A 88 3.30 16.63 6.57
CA GLY A 88 2.75 16.02 5.36
C GLY A 88 3.74 15.09 4.65
N SER A 89 5.02 15.49 4.58
CA SER A 89 6.11 14.67 4.03
C SER A 89 6.28 13.35 4.79
N PHE A 90 6.18 13.39 6.12
CA PHE A 90 6.19 12.19 6.95
C PHE A 90 5.00 11.26 6.65
N GLN A 91 3.79 11.80 6.57
CA GLN A 91 2.59 11.01 6.27
C GLN A 91 2.65 10.36 4.88
N VAL A 92 3.12 11.10 3.86
CA VAL A 92 3.30 10.58 2.50
C VAL A 92 4.33 9.45 2.48
N ARG A 93 5.41 9.57 3.26
CA ARG A 93 6.43 8.51 3.37
C ARG A 93 5.85 7.23 3.97
N GLN A 94 5.12 7.34 5.08
CA GLN A 94 4.45 6.20 5.69
C GLN A 94 3.44 5.55 4.73
N ALA A 95 2.65 6.34 4.01
CA ALA A 95 1.75 5.82 2.99
C ALA A 95 2.52 5.09 1.87
N GLY A 96 3.72 5.53 1.54
CA GLY A 96 4.59 4.86 0.58
C GLY A 96 5.13 3.51 1.06
N GLU A 97 5.48 3.40 2.34
CA GLU A 97 5.89 2.14 2.96
C GLU A 97 4.71 1.13 2.93
N THR A 98 3.51 1.55 3.35
CA THR A 98 2.31 0.71 3.31
C THR A 98 1.96 0.28 1.88
N MET A 99 2.11 1.15 0.88
CA MET A 99 1.89 0.77 -0.52
C MET A 99 2.94 -0.23 -1.00
N SER A 100 4.19 -0.14 -0.54
CA SER A 100 5.21 -1.14 -0.85
C SER A 100 4.85 -2.50 -0.24
N GLU A 101 4.38 -2.53 1.00
CA GLU A 101 3.90 -3.76 1.65
C GLU A 101 2.72 -4.38 0.89
N ILE A 102 1.77 -3.56 0.42
CA ILE A 102 0.65 -4.02 -0.40
C ILE A 102 1.14 -4.70 -1.69
N VAL A 103 2.14 -4.11 -2.37
CA VAL A 103 2.72 -4.70 -3.57
C VAL A 103 3.39 -6.03 -3.26
N THR A 104 4.15 -6.12 -2.17
CA THR A 104 4.76 -7.39 -1.73
C THR A 104 3.70 -8.46 -1.45
N ASN A 105 2.66 -8.12 -0.69
CA ASN A 105 1.56 -9.04 -0.38
C ASN A 105 0.83 -9.50 -1.66
N ALA A 106 0.67 -8.62 -2.66
CA ALA A 106 0.07 -8.99 -3.93
C ALA A 106 0.93 -10.01 -4.71
N VAL A 107 2.26 -9.89 -4.65
CA VAL A 107 3.19 -10.87 -5.23
C VAL A 107 3.08 -12.22 -4.50
N ASP A 108 2.98 -12.22 -3.18
CA ASP A 108 2.80 -13.45 -2.40
C ASP A 108 1.49 -14.16 -2.74
N VAL A 109 0.39 -13.41 -2.85
CA VAL A 109 -0.91 -13.95 -3.31
C VAL A 109 -0.79 -14.56 -4.70
N GLN A 110 -0.08 -13.90 -5.63
CA GLN A 110 0.17 -14.44 -6.95
C GLN A 110 0.94 -15.77 -6.91
N ALA A 111 1.94 -15.87 -6.03
CA ALA A 111 2.70 -17.11 -5.82
C ALA A 111 1.82 -18.24 -5.26
N VAL A 112 0.93 -17.94 -4.31
CA VAL A 112 -0.04 -18.91 -3.77
C VAL A 112 -0.98 -19.41 -4.85
N VAL A 113 -1.54 -18.51 -5.67
CA VAL A 113 -2.44 -18.88 -6.78
C VAL A 113 -1.72 -19.77 -7.80
N ALA A 114 -0.46 -19.47 -8.13
CA ALA A 114 0.35 -20.33 -8.98
C ALA A 114 0.62 -21.70 -8.34
N GLY A 115 0.81 -21.75 -7.03
CA GLY A 115 0.90 -22.98 -6.24
C GLY A 115 -0.37 -23.83 -6.35
N ILE A 116 -1.53 -23.21 -6.17
CA ILE A 116 -2.85 -23.87 -6.29
C ILE A 116 -3.02 -24.46 -7.69
N ALA A 117 -2.74 -23.70 -8.75
CA ALA A 117 -2.89 -24.18 -10.13
C ALA A 117 -2.04 -25.45 -10.41
N ARG A 118 -0.81 -25.51 -9.87
CA ARG A 118 0.03 -26.71 -9.96
C ARG A 118 -0.57 -27.89 -9.20
N ALA A 119 -0.98 -27.68 -7.94
CA ALA A 119 -1.61 -28.70 -7.12
C ALA A 119 -2.90 -29.25 -7.75
N THR A 120 -3.72 -28.38 -8.37
CA THR A 120 -4.94 -28.79 -9.09
C THR A 120 -4.62 -29.66 -10.31
N THR A 121 -3.54 -29.35 -11.04
CA THR A 121 -3.09 -30.16 -12.17
C THR A 121 -2.64 -31.56 -11.70
N GLU A 122 -1.88 -31.61 -10.61
CA GLU A 122 -1.45 -32.88 -9.99
C GLU A 122 -2.63 -33.70 -9.46
N GLN A 123 -3.59 -33.06 -8.78
CA GLN A 123 -4.82 -33.72 -8.34
C GLN A 123 -5.62 -34.29 -9.50
N THR A 124 -5.71 -33.56 -10.63
CA THR A 124 -6.43 -34.05 -11.81
C THR A 124 -5.77 -35.31 -12.37
N ARG A 125 -4.43 -35.34 -12.41
CA ARG A 125 -3.69 -36.55 -12.80
C ARG A 125 -3.94 -37.70 -11.82
N GLY A 126 -3.88 -37.45 -10.51
CA GLY A 126 -4.17 -38.46 -9.50
C GLY A 126 -5.59 -39.03 -9.61
N ILE A 127 -6.59 -38.19 -9.92
CA ILE A 127 -7.96 -38.64 -10.16
C ILE A 127 -8.05 -39.54 -11.40
N GLN A 128 -7.31 -39.25 -12.48
CA GLN A 128 -7.26 -40.11 -13.66
C GLN A 128 -6.68 -41.49 -13.33
N GLU A 129 -5.61 -41.54 -12.53
CA GLU A 129 -5.01 -42.81 -12.08
C GLU A 129 -5.98 -43.62 -11.20
N VAL A 130 -6.68 -42.96 -10.28
CA VAL A 130 -7.74 -43.59 -9.46
C VAL A 130 -8.87 -44.13 -10.35
N ASN A 131 -9.30 -43.37 -11.35
CA ASN A 131 -10.37 -43.78 -12.26
C ASN A 131 -9.98 -45.06 -13.03
N LEU A 132 -8.75 -45.13 -13.54
CA LEU A 132 -8.21 -46.33 -14.18
C LEU A 132 -8.22 -47.54 -13.24
N ALA A 133 -7.77 -47.36 -11.99
CA ALA A 133 -7.78 -48.43 -10.99
C ALA A 133 -9.20 -48.92 -10.68
N VAL A 134 -10.18 -48.02 -10.60
CA VAL A 134 -11.60 -48.37 -10.38
C VAL A 134 -12.15 -49.18 -11.55
N MET A 135 -11.85 -48.81 -12.81
CA MET A 135 -12.27 -49.60 -13.98
C MET A 135 -11.63 -51.00 -13.98
N GLN A 136 -10.37 -51.11 -13.58
CA GLN A 136 -9.70 -52.41 -13.47
C GLN A 136 -10.32 -53.28 -12.37
N LEU A 137 -10.64 -52.69 -11.22
CA LEU A 137 -11.35 -53.38 -10.14
C LEU A 137 -12.73 -53.85 -10.58
N ASP A 138 -13.48 -53.02 -11.31
CA ASP A 138 -14.79 -53.40 -11.87
C ASP A 138 -14.67 -54.61 -12.80
N GLY A 139 -13.66 -54.62 -13.68
CA GLY A 139 -13.35 -55.79 -14.53
C GLY A 139 -13.04 -57.06 -13.73
N MET A 140 -12.27 -56.96 -12.64
CA MET A 140 -11.98 -58.10 -11.77
C MET A 140 -13.24 -58.59 -11.01
N VAL A 141 -14.12 -57.67 -10.59
CA VAL A 141 -15.40 -58.03 -9.95
C VAL A 141 -16.29 -58.79 -10.94
N GLN A 142 -16.39 -58.33 -12.19
CA GLN A 142 -17.12 -59.02 -13.26
C GLN A 142 -16.54 -60.42 -13.54
N GLN A 143 -15.21 -60.53 -13.62
CA GLN A 143 -14.54 -61.82 -13.79
C GLN A 143 -14.81 -62.78 -12.62
N ASN A 144 -14.75 -62.27 -11.38
CA ASN A 144 -15.05 -63.05 -10.19
C ASN A 144 -16.50 -63.53 -10.18
N ALA A 145 -17.46 -62.69 -10.58
CA ALA A 145 -18.85 -63.10 -10.71
C ALA A 145 -19.02 -64.24 -11.72
N ALA A 146 -18.40 -64.12 -12.90
CA ALA A 146 -18.43 -65.16 -13.93
C ALA A 146 -17.78 -66.48 -13.46
N LEU A 147 -16.65 -66.41 -12.73
CA LEU A 147 -16.00 -67.58 -12.14
C LEU A 147 -16.88 -68.26 -11.08
N VAL A 148 -17.60 -67.48 -10.27
CA VAL A 148 -18.56 -68.00 -9.29
C VAL A 148 -19.71 -68.71 -9.99
N GLU A 149 -20.29 -68.12 -11.05
CA GLU A 149 -21.33 -68.77 -11.86
C GLU A 149 -20.85 -70.08 -12.49
N GLN A 150 -19.66 -70.08 -13.09
CA GLN A 150 -19.05 -71.29 -13.65
C GLN A 150 -18.82 -72.36 -12.58
N SER A 151 -18.34 -71.97 -11.39
CA SER A 151 -18.11 -72.89 -10.28
C SER A 151 -19.40 -73.49 -9.73
N ALA A 152 -20.47 -72.68 -9.64
CA ALA A 152 -21.79 -73.15 -9.26
C ALA A 152 -22.37 -74.14 -10.29
N ALA A 153 -22.23 -73.84 -11.58
CA ALA A 153 -22.65 -74.74 -12.65
C ALA A 153 -21.88 -76.07 -12.64
N ALA A 154 -20.56 -76.02 -12.44
CA ALA A 154 -19.71 -77.21 -12.30
C ALA A 154 -20.13 -78.06 -11.09
N SER A 155 -20.36 -77.43 -9.94
CA SER A 155 -20.83 -78.11 -8.72
C SER A 155 -22.19 -78.79 -8.94
N THR A 156 -23.11 -78.12 -9.64
CA THR A 156 -24.42 -78.69 -9.98
C THR A 156 -24.27 -79.89 -10.93
N THR A 157 -23.37 -79.81 -11.92
CA THR A 157 -23.10 -80.91 -12.85
C THR A 157 -22.53 -82.13 -12.12
N LEU A 158 -21.60 -81.92 -11.18
CA LEU A 158 -21.04 -82.97 -10.35
C LEU A 158 -22.13 -83.65 -9.48
N GLN A 159 -23.02 -82.87 -8.85
CA GLN A 159 -24.16 -83.42 -8.11
C GLN A 159 -25.11 -84.25 -8.99
N MET A 160 -25.39 -83.81 -10.22
CA MET A 160 -26.22 -84.59 -11.15
C MET A 160 -25.54 -85.91 -11.54
N GLN A 161 -24.22 -85.90 -11.76
CA GLN A 161 -23.46 -87.13 -12.06
C GLN A 161 -23.45 -88.10 -10.89
N GLU A 162 -23.27 -87.62 -9.66
CA GLU A 162 -23.37 -88.44 -8.45
C GLU A 162 -24.77 -89.05 -8.29
N CYS A 163 -25.83 -88.24 -8.46
CA CYS A 163 -27.22 -88.71 -8.37
C CYS A 163 -27.51 -89.80 -9.41
N ALA A 164 -27.12 -89.58 -10.68
CA ALA A 164 -27.28 -90.56 -11.74
C ALA A 164 -26.50 -91.87 -11.46
N GLY A 165 -25.30 -91.76 -10.90
CA GLY A 165 -24.49 -92.92 -10.50
C GLY A 165 -25.09 -93.73 -9.36
N ILE A 166 -25.76 -93.08 -8.40
CA ILE A 166 -26.49 -93.75 -7.31
C ILE A 166 -27.71 -94.51 -7.85
N ASP A 167 -28.46 -93.89 -8.77
CA ASP A 167 -29.61 -94.53 -9.42
C ASP A 167 -29.18 -95.75 -10.25
N TYR A 168 -28.08 -95.64 -11.00
CA TYR A 168 -27.54 -96.76 -11.77
C TYR A 168 -27.11 -97.93 -10.88
N ARG A 169 -26.55 -97.66 -9.69
CA ARG A 169 -26.21 -98.70 -8.70
C ARG A 169 -27.42 -99.32 -8.04
N LYS A 170 -28.50 -98.56 -7.82
CA LYS A 170 -29.77 -99.10 -7.28
C LYS A 170 -30.53 -99.99 -8.25
N VAL A 171 -30.33 -99.81 -9.56
CA VAL A 171 -30.98 -100.62 -10.60
C VAL A 171 -30.23 -101.93 -10.88
N GLN A 172 -28.95 -102.03 -10.54
CA GLN A 172 -28.11 -103.22 -10.79
C GLN A 172 -27.79 -104.09 -9.56
N GLY A 173 -28.25 -103.72 -8.36
CA GLY A 173 -28.14 -104.55 -7.14
C GLY A 173 -29.52 -104.96 -6.64
#